data_AF-A0A9W7F6A6-F1
#
_entry.id   AF-A0A9W7F6A6-F1
#
_cell.length_a   1.000
_cell.length_b   1.000
_cell.length_c   1.000
_cell.angle_alpha   90.00
_cell.angle_beta   90.00
_cell.angle_gamma   90.00
#
_symmetry.space_group_name_H-M   'P 1'
#
loop_
_entity.id
_entity.type
_entity.pdbx_description
1 polymer ?
#
loop_
_entity_poly.entity_id
_entity_poly.type
_entity_poly.pdbx_seq_one_letter_code
_entity_poly.pdbx_strand_id
1 'polypeptide(L)'
;PQIKINKVDKSKWRASLEPRWMYTNEMLSYAYDILRYPELSYATNILAVKFGDDKEPLNPSLLRKIRIVPSPDITKDGKANGIIYKAESWRHFPKNLWSTVYEDTPWEKKRNMAVWRGATTGGTGCYPGTLGEEGTFGSRAELVRRIPKWDKRADMDIAVSQYVQGVSNLWGVGSFLSREKMMGSKLLLMPEGNDVATGLKWAMLSTSVVVMTKATVESWLMEGAMTANLEYLEVETDWSNLAEVVDWCWNNDEECKKIGERGQCWMRMFLDDDEEEDIMHEVMLE
;
A
#
# COMPACT_ATOMS: atom_id res chain seq x y z
N PRO A 1 23.21 -25.73 1.15
CA PRO A 1 22.45 -26.52 2.16
C PRO A 1 20.97 -26.14 2.12
N GLN A 2 20.09 -27.03 1.68
CA GLN A 2 18.65 -26.80 1.64
C GLN A 2 18.12 -26.65 3.07
N ILE A 3 17.63 -25.46 3.43
CA ILE A 3 17.01 -25.20 4.72
C ILE A 3 15.58 -25.77 4.67
N LYS A 4 15.32 -26.84 5.42
CA LYS A 4 13.98 -27.37 5.63
C LYS A 4 13.24 -26.47 6.62
N ILE A 5 12.17 -25.84 6.15
CA ILE A 5 11.25 -25.06 7.01
C ILE A 5 10.26 -26.04 7.62
N ASN A 6 10.37 -26.28 8.92
CA ASN A 6 9.41 -27.10 9.65
C ASN A 6 8.09 -26.35 9.86
N LYS A 7 6.97 -27.07 9.75
CA LYS A 7 5.64 -26.55 10.10
C LYS A 7 5.63 -26.09 11.56
N VAL A 8 5.29 -24.82 11.79
CA VAL A 8 5.25 -24.20 13.12
C VAL A 8 4.07 -24.74 13.92
N ASP A 9 4.37 -25.37 15.05
CA ASP A 9 3.40 -25.80 16.05
C ASP A 9 2.89 -24.59 16.86
N LYS A 10 1.62 -24.22 16.64
CA LYS A 10 0.97 -23.05 17.25
C LYS A 10 0.65 -23.22 18.75
N SER A 11 0.88 -24.40 19.35
CA SER A 11 0.53 -24.68 20.74
C SER A 11 1.62 -24.33 21.78
N LYS A 12 2.84 -24.00 21.35
CA LYS A 12 4.01 -23.79 22.23
C LYS A 12 4.33 -22.32 22.56
N TRP A 13 3.38 -21.41 22.37
CA TRP A 13 3.55 -19.96 22.48
C TRP A 13 3.45 -19.42 23.92
N ARG A 14 4.01 -20.13 24.90
CA ARG A 14 4.13 -19.64 26.28
C ARG A 14 5.60 -19.42 26.64
N ALA A 15 5.92 -18.15 26.88
CA ALA A 15 7.04 -17.60 27.65
C ALA A 15 8.41 -18.31 27.52
N SER A 16 9.28 -17.85 26.61
CA SER A 16 10.72 -17.87 26.88
C SER A 16 11.39 -16.63 26.30
N LEU A 17 12.30 -16.05 27.08
CA LEU A 17 13.13 -14.87 26.81
C LEU A 17 14.30 -15.18 25.84
N GLU A 18 14.03 -15.85 24.72
CA GLU A 18 15.04 -16.01 23.67
C GLU A 18 14.64 -15.20 22.43
N PRO A 19 15.59 -14.61 21.68
CA PRO A 19 15.32 -13.95 20.42
C PRO A 19 14.68 -14.91 19.41
N ARG A 20 13.36 -14.81 19.27
CA ARG A 20 12.57 -15.70 18.41
C ARG A 20 12.15 -14.94 17.16
N TRP A 21 13.07 -14.85 16.21
CA TRP A 21 12.74 -14.49 14.84
C TRP A 21 11.68 -15.46 14.30
N MET A 22 10.57 -14.95 13.79
CA MET A 22 9.69 -15.74 12.94
C MET A 22 10.27 -15.78 11.54
N TYR A 23 11.14 -16.75 11.31
CA TYR A 23 11.72 -17.01 9.99
C TYR A 23 10.63 -17.46 9.02
N THR A 24 10.17 -16.55 8.16
CA THR A 24 9.42 -16.90 6.94
C THR A 24 10.39 -16.87 5.74
N ASN A 25 9.98 -17.47 4.62
CA ASN A 25 10.73 -17.37 3.35
C ASN A 25 10.95 -15.92 2.88
N GLU A 26 10.25 -14.96 3.47
CA GLU A 26 10.26 -13.56 3.07
C GLU A 26 11.38 -12.75 3.72
N MET A 27 12.12 -13.31 4.70
CA MET A 27 13.16 -12.57 5.45
C MET A 27 14.24 -11.94 4.56
N LEU A 28 14.53 -12.52 3.39
CA LEU A 28 15.46 -11.93 2.42
C LEU A 28 15.00 -10.56 1.92
N SER A 29 13.68 -10.33 1.78
CA SER A 29 13.12 -9.03 1.40
C SER A 29 13.34 -7.96 2.48
N TYR A 30 13.64 -8.37 3.72
CA TYR A 30 13.85 -7.48 4.87
C TYR A 30 15.31 -7.40 5.30
N ALA A 31 16.21 -8.16 4.66
CA ALA A 31 17.63 -8.20 5.02
C ALA A 31 18.27 -6.81 4.98
N TYR A 32 17.84 -5.96 4.04
CA TYR A 32 18.30 -4.57 3.95
C TYR A 32 17.98 -3.78 5.24
N ASP A 33 16.75 -3.86 5.73
CA ASP A 33 16.32 -3.11 6.93
C ASP A 33 16.96 -3.67 8.21
N ILE A 34 17.08 -5.00 8.30
CA ILE A 34 17.75 -5.69 9.42
C ILE A 34 19.23 -5.27 9.52
N LEU A 35 19.91 -5.13 8.38
CA LEU A 35 21.31 -4.68 8.34
C LEU A 35 21.46 -3.19 8.59
N ARG A 36 20.46 -2.38 8.19
CA ARG A 36 20.46 -0.92 8.39
C ARG A 36 20.28 -0.57 9.87
N TYR A 37 19.44 -1.32 10.59
CA TYR A 37 19.18 -1.12 12.02
C TYR A 37 19.68 -2.32 12.81
N PRO A 38 20.99 -2.42 13.12
CA PRO A 38 21.50 -3.49 13.99
C PRO A 38 20.80 -3.51 15.36
N GLU A 39 20.22 -2.40 15.80
CA GLU A 39 19.31 -2.28 16.94
C GLU A 39 18.09 -3.19 16.82
N LEU A 40 17.56 -3.44 15.60
CA LEU A 40 16.52 -4.46 15.39
C LEU A 40 17.00 -5.83 15.86
N SER A 41 18.28 -6.16 15.66
CA SER A 41 18.82 -7.44 16.14
C SER A 41 18.84 -7.51 17.67
N TYR A 42 19.05 -6.38 18.36
CA TYR A 42 18.93 -6.30 19.82
C TYR A 42 17.48 -6.29 20.29
N ALA A 43 16.61 -5.54 19.62
CA ALA A 43 15.18 -5.49 19.85
C ALA A 43 14.57 -6.89 19.68
N THR A 44 15.06 -7.73 18.77
CA THR A 44 14.57 -9.12 18.63
C THR A 44 14.86 -10.02 19.83
N ASN A 45 15.76 -9.63 20.75
CA ASN A 45 15.93 -10.32 22.04
C ASN A 45 14.78 -10.04 23.03
N ILE A 46 13.96 -9.02 22.76
CA ILE A 46 12.92 -8.49 23.66
C ILE A 46 11.53 -8.49 22.99
N LEU A 47 11.46 -8.23 21.68
CA LEU A 47 10.27 -8.11 20.86
C LEU A 47 10.24 -9.22 19.79
N ALA A 48 9.12 -9.93 19.70
CA ALA A 48 8.90 -10.83 18.58
C ALA A 48 8.58 -10.00 17.31
N VAL A 49 9.33 -10.23 16.23
CA VAL A 49 9.18 -9.53 14.95
C VAL A 49 8.44 -10.43 13.95
N LYS A 50 7.49 -9.84 13.21
CA LYS A 50 6.81 -10.51 12.11
C LYS A 50 7.11 -9.83 10.77
N PHE A 51 7.62 -10.63 9.85
CA PHE A 51 7.74 -10.27 8.43
C PHE A 51 6.51 -10.72 7.64
N GLY A 52 6.28 -10.08 6.50
CA GLY A 52 5.21 -10.41 5.55
C GLY A 52 4.02 -9.46 5.58
N ASP A 53 3.07 -9.74 4.69
CA ASP A 53 1.88 -8.94 4.40
C ASP A 53 0.63 -9.39 5.20
N ASP A 54 0.81 -10.01 6.37
CA ASP A 54 -0.31 -10.61 7.11
C ASP A 54 -1.29 -9.55 7.61
N LYS A 55 -2.53 -9.53 7.11
CA LYS A 55 -3.58 -8.60 7.54
C LYS A 55 -4.38 -9.05 8.76
N GLU A 56 -3.97 -10.12 9.45
CA GLU A 56 -4.70 -10.62 10.62
C GLU A 56 -4.34 -9.86 11.91
N PRO A 57 -5.30 -9.68 12.84
CA PRO A 57 -5.03 -9.22 14.19
C PRO A 57 -4.25 -10.29 14.94
N LEU A 58 -3.08 -9.93 15.48
CA LEU A 58 -2.21 -10.85 16.22
C LEU A 58 -2.13 -10.44 17.68
N ASN A 59 -2.00 -11.45 18.54
CA ASN A 59 -1.77 -11.31 19.98
C ASN A 59 -0.58 -12.20 20.36
N PRO A 60 0.50 -11.67 20.98
CA PRO A 60 0.70 -10.28 21.43
C PRO A 60 1.02 -9.29 20.31
N SER A 61 1.05 -7.99 20.62
CA SER A 61 1.55 -6.94 19.71
C SER A 61 2.98 -7.25 19.29
N LEU A 62 3.20 -7.39 17.98
CA LEU A 62 4.50 -7.66 17.38
C LEU A 62 4.96 -6.42 16.60
N LEU A 63 6.27 -6.29 16.43
CA LEU A 63 6.85 -5.34 15.48
C LEU A 63 6.63 -5.86 14.05
N ARG A 64 6.01 -5.03 13.18
CA ARG A 64 5.53 -5.43 11.85
C ARG A 64 5.56 -4.29 10.82
N LYS A 65 5.72 -4.64 9.53
CA LYS A 65 5.78 -3.69 8.39
C LYS A 65 4.50 -2.86 8.23
N ILE A 66 3.36 -3.52 8.42
CA ILE A 66 2.02 -2.96 8.28
C ILE A 66 1.16 -3.41 9.46
N ARG A 67 0.08 -2.72 9.77
CA ARG A 67 -1.00 -3.22 10.63
C ARG A 67 -2.38 -2.83 10.08
N ILE A 68 -3.43 -3.39 10.66
CA ILE A 68 -4.81 -3.01 10.33
C ILE A 68 -5.09 -1.62 10.89
N VAL A 69 -5.71 -0.74 10.09
CA VAL A 69 -6.15 0.57 10.57
C VAL A 69 -7.21 0.39 11.66
N PRO A 70 -7.00 0.96 12.87
CA PRO A 70 -7.98 0.89 13.94
C PRO A 70 -9.27 1.60 13.54
N SER A 71 -10.35 0.83 13.43
CA SER A 71 -11.70 1.34 13.14
C SER A 71 -12.74 0.31 13.57
N PRO A 72 -13.91 0.70 14.10
CA PRO A 72 -15.01 -0.22 14.35
C PRO A 72 -15.45 -1.02 13.12
N ASP A 73 -15.29 -0.43 11.92
CA ASP A 73 -15.68 -1.04 10.65
C ASP A 73 -14.68 -2.12 10.19
N ILE A 74 -13.46 -2.10 10.72
CA ILE A 74 -12.35 -2.94 10.25
C ILE A 74 -11.86 -3.90 11.35
N THR A 75 -11.79 -3.42 12.59
CA THR A 75 -11.31 -4.12 13.78
C THR A 75 -12.44 -4.32 14.79
N LYS A 76 -12.61 -5.53 15.31
CA LYS A 76 -13.75 -5.91 16.19
C LYS A 76 -13.86 -5.06 17.47
N ASP A 77 -12.74 -4.55 17.97
CA ASP A 77 -12.66 -3.75 19.19
C ASP A 77 -12.23 -2.29 18.94
N GLY A 78 -12.12 -1.89 17.66
CA GLY A 78 -11.64 -0.56 17.27
C GLY A 78 -10.15 -0.33 17.55
N LYS A 79 -9.36 -1.36 17.87
CA LYS A 79 -7.96 -1.22 18.26
C LYS A 79 -7.01 -1.75 17.19
N ALA A 80 -5.89 -1.05 17.05
CA ALA A 80 -4.77 -1.50 16.24
C ALA A 80 -4.04 -2.63 16.98
N ASN A 81 -3.66 -3.67 16.25
CA ASN A 81 -2.79 -4.73 16.75
C ASN A 81 -1.42 -4.62 16.08
N GLY A 82 -0.39 -4.39 16.90
CA GLY A 82 1.01 -4.36 16.50
C GLY A 82 1.60 -2.97 16.32
N ILE A 83 2.94 -2.95 16.38
CA ILE A 83 3.78 -1.77 16.31
C ILE A 83 4.35 -1.70 14.90
N ILE A 84 4.18 -0.56 14.23
CA ILE A 84 4.68 -0.37 12.86
C ILE A 84 6.16 -0.04 12.93
N TYR A 85 6.96 -0.58 12.02
CA TYR A 85 8.32 -0.11 11.72
C TYR A 85 8.51 0.07 10.21
N LYS A 86 9.43 0.94 9.80
CA LYS A 86 9.75 1.22 8.39
C LYS A 86 10.47 0.02 7.76
N ALA A 87 9.70 -0.97 7.32
CA ALA A 87 10.18 -2.23 6.75
C ALA A 87 9.95 -2.34 5.23
N GLU A 88 10.70 -3.22 4.59
CA GLU A 88 10.87 -3.28 3.13
C GLU A 88 11.16 -1.88 2.55
N SER A 89 12.01 -1.11 3.25
CA SER A 89 12.26 0.30 2.89
C SER A 89 12.86 0.40 1.50
N TRP A 90 13.70 -0.54 1.07
CA TRP A 90 14.23 -0.57 -0.29
C TRP A 90 13.15 -0.60 -1.39
N ARG A 91 11.95 -1.10 -1.08
CA ARG A 91 10.81 -1.21 -2.02
C ARG A 91 9.82 -0.05 -1.85
N HIS A 92 9.49 0.30 -0.61
CA HIS A 92 8.44 1.29 -0.31
C HIS A 92 8.96 2.70 -0.02
N PHE A 93 10.19 2.81 0.48
CA PHE A 93 10.91 4.05 0.82
C PHE A 93 12.35 4.02 0.26
N PRO A 94 12.55 3.76 -1.05
CA PRO A 94 13.88 3.62 -1.59
C PRO A 94 14.67 4.93 -1.44
N LYS A 95 16.01 4.85 -1.32
CA LYS A 95 16.86 6.05 -1.14
C LYS A 95 16.70 7.12 -2.23
N ASN A 96 16.30 6.71 -3.43
CA ASN A 96 16.03 7.63 -4.54
C ASN A 96 14.57 8.07 -4.62
N LEU A 97 13.72 7.81 -3.62
CA LEU A 97 12.31 8.19 -3.67
C LEU A 97 12.16 9.71 -3.91
N TRP A 98 13.02 10.53 -3.31
CA TRP A 98 13.07 11.98 -3.50
C TRP A 98 13.22 12.41 -4.97
N SER A 99 13.82 11.57 -5.83
CA SER A 99 14.00 11.88 -7.26
C SER A 99 12.67 12.00 -7.99
N THR A 100 11.60 11.41 -7.44
CA THR A 100 10.24 11.50 -7.97
C THR A 100 9.81 12.95 -8.20
N VAL A 101 10.21 13.89 -7.32
CA VAL A 101 9.87 15.32 -7.45
C VAL A 101 10.46 15.93 -8.73
N TYR A 102 11.61 15.45 -9.17
CA TYR A 102 12.32 15.95 -10.36
C TYR A 102 11.89 15.24 -11.64
N GLU A 103 11.47 13.99 -11.52
CA GLU A 103 10.95 13.17 -12.61
C GLU A 103 9.48 13.46 -12.92
N ASP A 104 8.77 14.12 -12.01
CA ASP A 104 7.36 14.41 -12.14
C ASP A 104 7.05 15.40 -13.28
N THR A 105 5.88 15.22 -13.87
CA THR A 105 5.31 16.17 -14.83
C THR A 105 4.57 17.27 -14.07
N PRO A 106 4.85 18.57 -14.29
CA PRO A 106 4.09 19.65 -13.66
C PRO A 106 2.58 19.53 -13.91
N TRP A 107 1.75 19.90 -12.93
CA TRP A 107 0.29 19.75 -12.97
C TRP A 107 -0.34 20.23 -14.28
N GLU A 108 0.08 21.39 -14.76
CA GLU A 108 -0.45 22.06 -15.96
C GLU A 108 -0.13 21.30 -17.25
N LYS A 109 0.85 20.39 -17.21
CA LYS A 109 1.25 19.51 -18.33
C LYS A 109 0.71 18.09 -18.18
N LYS A 110 0.11 17.74 -17.04
CA LYS A 110 -0.50 16.42 -16.84
C LYS A 110 -1.79 16.32 -17.65
N ARG A 111 -2.06 15.12 -18.15
CA ARG A 111 -3.31 14.79 -18.85
C ARG A 111 -4.45 14.68 -17.83
N ASN A 112 -5.65 15.13 -18.21
CA ASN A 112 -6.91 14.79 -17.53
C ASN A 112 -7.19 13.29 -17.76
N MET A 113 -6.51 12.46 -16.99
CA MET A 113 -6.50 11.02 -17.11
C MET A 113 -6.45 10.42 -15.70
N ALA A 114 -7.31 9.42 -15.46
CA ALA A 114 -7.23 8.54 -14.32
C ALA A 114 -6.55 7.24 -14.72
N VAL A 115 -5.42 6.94 -14.08
CA VAL A 115 -4.55 5.84 -14.50
C VAL A 115 -4.36 4.82 -13.40
N TRP A 116 -4.38 3.55 -13.78
CA TRP A 116 -3.86 2.46 -12.96
C TRP A 116 -3.25 1.36 -13.82
N ARG A 117 -2.08 0.89 -13.39
CA ARG A 117 -1.39 -0.23 -14.02
C ARG A 117 -0.76 -1.13 -12.98
N GLY A 118 -1.30 -2.33 -12.82
CA GLY A 118 -0.80 -3.25 -11.79
C GLY A 118 -1.13 -4.72 -12.02
N ALA A 119 -0.58 -5.57 -11.17
CA ALA A 119 -0.82 -7.01 -11.17
C ALA A 119 -1.97 -7.40 -10.23
N THR A 120 -2.59 -8.57 -10.47
CA THR A 120 -3.70 -9.10 -9.66
C THR A 120 -3.27 -9.66 -8.29
N THR A 121 -2.57 -8.86 -7.49
CA THR A 121 -2.25 -9.22 -6.11
C THR A 121 -3.45 -9.02 -5.18
N GLY A 122 -3.40 -9.53 -3.96
CA GLY A 122 -4.48 -9.45 -2.98
C GLY A 122 -5.05 -10.82 -2.59
N GLY A 123 -4.46 -11.92 -3.09
CA GLY A 123 -4.81 -13.29 -2.69
C GLY A 123 -5.59 -14.08 -3.74
N THR A 124 -5.42 -15.41 -3.72
CA THR A 124 -6.18 -16.36 -4.54
C THR A 124 -7.62 -16.43 -4.05
N GLY A 125 -8.60 -16.38 -4.95
CA GLY A 125 -10.03 -16.37 -4.60
C GLY A 125 -10.56 -15.00 -4.19
N CYS A 126 -9.73 -13.96 -4.21
CA CYS A 126 -10.14 -12.58 -3.94
C CYS A 126 -10.59 -11.83 -5.20
N TYR A 127 -10.65 -12.49 -6.36
CA TYR A 127 -11.06 -11.92 -7.64
C TYR A 127 -12.28 -12.67 -8.18
N PRO A 128 -13.22 -11.98 -8.87
CA PRO A 128 -14.35 -12.65 -9.48
C PRO A 128 -13.89 -13.59 -10.59
N GLY A 129 -14.48 -14.77 -10.65
CA GLY A 129 -14.27 -15.73 -11.73
C GLY A 129 -15.03 -15.37 -13.01
N THR A 130 -16.12 -14.61 -12.90
CA THR A 130 -16.92 -14.17 -14.06
C THR A 130 -17.37 -12.71 -13.95
N LEU A 131 -17.68 -12.08 -15.09
CA LEU A 131 -18.19 -10.71 -15.09
C LEU A 131 -19.58 -10.66 -14.44
N GLY A 132 -19.73 -9.80 -13.44
CA GLY A 132 -20.98 -9.64 -12.70
C GLY A 132 -21.14 -10.58 -11.50
N GLU A 133 -20.12 -11.36 -11.16
CA GLU A 133 -20.10 -12.14 -9.93
C GLU A 133 -20.30 -11.23 -8.71
N GLU A 134 -21.27 -11.60 -7.87
CA GLU A 134 -21.55 -10.93 -6.60
C GLU A 134 -20.63 -11.47 -5.50
N GLY A 135 -20.22 -10.58 -4.60
CA GLY A 135 -19.33 -10.92 -3.51
C GLY A 135 -18.61 -9.69 -2.98
N THR A 136 -17.91 -9.87 -1.87
CA THR A 136 -17.00 -8.86 -1.32
C THR A 136 -15.58 -9.24 -1.72
N PHE A 137 -14.95 -8.39 -2.53
CA PHE A 137 -13.58 -8.62 -2.98
C PHE A 137 -12.62 -7.60 -2.34
N GLY A 138 -11.31 -7.89 -2.41
CA GLY A 138 -10.30 -6.91 -2.00
C GLY A 138 -10.30 -5.68 -2.92
N SER A 139 -9.84 -4.53 -2.44
CA SER A 139 -9.87 -3.24 -3.17
C SER A 139 -9.39 -3.34 -4.63
N ARG A 140 -8.29 -4.07 -4.89
CA ARG A 140 -7.81 -4.25 -6.27
C ARG A 140 -8.73 -5.09 -7.15
N ALA A 141 -9.33 -6.14 -6.61
CA ALA A 141 -10.28 -6.94 -7.35
C ALA A 141 -11.58 -6.18 -7.61
N GLU A 142 -12.00 -5.34 -6.65
CA GLU A 142 -13.13 -4.40 -6.81
C GLU A 142 -12.91 -3.39 -7.94
N LEU A 143 -11.69 -2.85 -8.06
CA LEU A 143 -11.30 -2.02 -9.19
C LEU A 143 -11.31 -2.82 -10.50
N VAL A 144 -10.60 -3.96 -10.54
CA VAL A 144 -10.44 -4.78 -11.75
C VAL A 144 -11.81 -5.21 -12.29
N ARG A 145 -12.74 -5.58 -11.41
CA ARG A 145 -14.05 -6.06 -11.88
C ARG A 145 -14.92 -5.00 -12.53
N ARG A 146 -14.59 -3.72 -12.31
CA ARG A 146 -15.30 -2.58 -12.89
C ARG A 146 -14.66 -2.02 -14.15
N ILE A 147 -13.44 -2.42 -14.51
CA ILE A 147 -12.78 -1.97 -15.75
C ILE A 147 -13.71 -1.98 -16.97
N PRO A 148 -14.53 -3.02 -17.25
CA PRO A 148 -15.40 -3.05 -18.44
C PRO A 148 -16.45 -1.94 -18.47
N LYS A 149 -16.82 -1.37 -17.31
CA LYS A 149 -17.72 -0.21 -17.22
C LYS A 149 -17.02 1.08 -17.66
N TRP A 150 -15.71 1.17 -17.47
CA TRP A 150 -14.92 2.38 -17.72
C TRP A 150 -14.05 2.31 -18.97
N ASP A 151 -13.88 1.13 -19.59
CA ASP A 151 -13.03 0.91 -20.77
C ASP A 151 -13.44 1.75 -22.00
N LYS A 152 -14.65 2.33 -21.98
CA LYS A 152 -15.15 3.24 -23.01
C LYS A 152 -14.86 4.72 -22.73
N ARG A 153 -14.36 5.06 -21.53
CA ARG A 153 -14.05 6.43 -21.13
C ARG A 153 -12.64 6.78 -21.60
N ALA A 154 -12.53 7.85 -22.40
CA ALA A 154 -11.25 8.30 -22.95
C ALA A 154 -10.31 8.93 -21.91
N ASP A 155 -10.83 9.23 -20.72
CA ASP A 155 -10.13 9.85 -19.59
C ASP A 155 -9.82 8.86 -18.46
N MET A 156 -9.97 7.55 -18.72
CA MET A 156 -9.63 6.47 -17.78
C MET A 156 -8.80 5.39 -18.50
N ASP A 157 -7.56 5.16 -18.03
CA ASP A 157 -6.64 4.12 -18.52
C ASP A 157 -6.27 3.19 -17.36
N ILE A 158 -7.14 2.20 -17.15
CA ILE A 158 -7.10 1.27 -16.00
C ILE A 158 -6.94 -0.14 -16.54
N ALA A 159 -5.81 -0.78 -16.24
CA ALA A 159 -5.54 -2.10 -16.79
C ALA A 159 -4.63 -2.99 -15.92
N VAL A 160 -4.85 -4.30 -16.02
CA VAL A 160 -4.06 -5.37 -15.39
C VAL A 160 -2.84 -5.71 -16.24
N SER A 161 -1.62 -5.45 -15.75
CA SER A 161 -0.37 -5.71 -16.49
C SER A 161 0.01 -7.18 -16.45
N GLN A 162 -0.41 -7.87 -15.40
CA GLN A 162 0.00 -9.24 -15.14
C GLN A 162 -1.02 -9.93 -14.22
N TYR A 163 -1.42 -11.12 -14.61
CA TYR A 163 -2.14 -12.03 -13.71
C TYR A 163 -1.14 -12.83 -12.89
N VAL A 164 -1.30 -12.79 -11.57
CA VAL A 164 -0.42 -13.42 -10.58
C VAL A 164 -1.26 -14.14 -9.52
N GLN A 165 -0.61 -14.87 -8.59
CA GLN A 165 -1.26 -15.53 -7.45
C GLN A 165 -2.38 -16.51 -7.84
N GLY A 166 -2.27 -17.15 -9.01
CA GLY A 166 -3.24 -18.14 -9.48
C GLY A 166 -4.57 -17.56 -9.94
N VAL A 167 -4.68 -16.23 -10.11
CA VAL A 167 -5.85 -15.59 -10.70
C VAL A 167 -5.89 -15.92 -12.20
N SER A 168 -7.04 -16.36 -12.69
CA SER A 168 -7.26 -16.61 -14.12
C SER A 168 -7.17 -15.31 -14.92
N ASN A 169 -6.87 -15.41 -16.21
CA ASN A 169 -6.88 -14.25 -17.09
C ASN A 169 -8.30 -13.69 -17.18
N LEU A 170 -8.53 -12.53 -16.56
CA LEU A 170 -9.78 -11.78 -16.62
C LEU A 170 -9.74 -10.79 -17.80
N TRP A 171 -10.58 -9.76 -17.74
CA TRP A 171 -10.62 -8.63 -18.67
C TRP A 171 -9.66 -7.50 -18.25
N GLY A 172 -9.57 -6.47 -19.11
CA GLY A 172 -8.82 -5.25 -18.80
C GLY A 172 -7.31 -5.43 -18.88
N VAL A 173 -6.81 -6.35 -19.72
CA VAL A 173 -5.37 -6.54 -19.92
C VAL A 173 -4.79 -5.38 -20.69
N GLY A 174 -3.56 -4.97 -20.35
CA GLY A 174 -2.80 -4.17 -21.32
C GLY A 174 -1.29 -4.19 -21.09
N SER A 175 -0.59 -3.37 -21.87
CA SER A 175 0.86 -3.22 -21.79
C SER A 175 1.33 -2.48 -20.55
N PHE A 176 2.46 -2.92 -19.98
CA PHE A 176 3.17 -2.22 -18.91
C PHE A 176 3.23 -0.70 -19.12
N LEU A 177 3.03 0.06 -18.04
CA LEU A 177 3.13 1.51 -18.01
C LEU A 177 4.15 1.88 -16.94
N SER A 178 5.17 2.65 -17.31
CA SER A 178 6.21 3.06 -16.37
C SER A 178 5.68 4.11 -15.38
N ARG A 179 6.37 4.26 -14.25
CA ARG A 179 6.05 5.27 -13.23
C ARG A 179 5.95 6.67 -13.84
N GLU A 180 6.92 7.05 -14.67
CA GLU A 180 7.02 8.37 -15.30
C GLU A 180 5.81 8.62 -16.22
N LYS A 181 5.40 7.61 -16.99
CA LYS A 181 4.20 7.72 -17.83
C LYS A 181 2.92 7.82 -17.02
N MET A 182 2.83 7.11 -15.89
CA MET A 182 1.71 7.22 -14.97
C MET A 182 1.63 8.63 -14.37
N MET A 183 2.74 9.18 -13.88
CA MET A 183 2.84 10.55 -13.34
C MET A 183 2.52 11.64 -14.37
N GLY A 184 2.49 11.34 -15.67
CA GLY A 184 1.94 12.21 -16.70
C GLY A 184 0.41 12.37 -16.67
N SER A 185 -0.28 11.75 -15.71
CA SER A 185 -1.73 11.79 -15.52
C SER A 185 -2.09 12.49 -14.20
N LYS A 186 -3.17 13.26 -14.18
CA LYS A 186 -3.60 13.99 -12.97
C LYS A 186 -4.08 13.09 -11.85
N LEU A 187 -4.75 11.97 -12.16
CA LEU A 187 -5.28 11.04 -11.18
C LEU A 187 -4.54 9.69 -11.24
N LEU A 188 -4.03 9.24 -10.09
CA LEU A 188 -3.33 7.97 -9.92
C LEU A 188 -4.13 7.08 -8.97
N LEU A 189 -4.69 5.97 -9.47
CA LEU A 189 -5.44 5.06 -8.61
C LEU A 189 -4.47 4.15 -7.86
N MET A 190 -4.68 3.98 -6.55
CA MET A 190 -3.80 3.21 -5.67
C MET A 190 -4.56 2.14 -4.89
N PRO A 191 -5.15 1.11 -5.54
CA PRO A 191 -5.82 0.01 -4.85
C PRO A 191 -4.84 -0.84 -4.03
N GLU A 192 -5.19 -1.08 -2.76
CA GLU A 192 -4.48 -2.01 -1.88
C GLU A 192 -4.37 -3.41 -2.51
N GLY A 193 -3.23 -4.07 -2.27
CA GLY A 193 -2.96 -5.43 -2.72
C GLY A 193 -2.96 -6.40 -1.54
N ASN A 194 -1.90 -7.23 -1.48
CA ASN A 194 -1.64 -8.05 -0.28
C ASN A 194 -1.46 -7.17 0.97
N ASP A 195 -0.98 -5.94 0.78
CA ASP A 195 -0.73 -4.91 1.78
C ASP A 195 -1.13 -3.54 1.18
N VAL A 196 -0.38 -2.49 1.50
CA VAL A 196 -0.49 -1.16 0.87
C VAL A 196 -0.13 -1.21 -0.62
N ALA A 197 -0.69 -0.31 -1.43
CA ALA A 197 -0.29 -0.22 -2.83
C ALA A 197 1.21 0.13 -2.93
N THR A 198 2.00 -0.72 -3.61
CA THR A 198 3.46 -0.50 -3.76
C THR A 198 3.78 0.87 -4.35
N GLY A 199 2.92 1.40 -5.23
CA GLY A 199 3.12 2.69 -5.85
C GLY A 199 2.72 3.91 -5.04
N LEU A 200 2.09 3.73 -3.88
CA LEU A 200 1.46 4.82 -3.13
C LEU A 200 2.46 5.95 -2.78
N LYS A 201 3.67 5.59 -2.34
CA LYS A 201 4.64 6.57 -1.84
C LYS A 201 5.16 7.51 -2.95
N TRP A 202 5.52 6.97 -4.10
CA TRP A 202 5.93 7.81 -5.23
C TRP A 202 4.74 8.55 -5.84
N ALA A 203 3.54 7.98 -5.80
CA ALA A 203 2.35 8.64 -6.31
C ALA A 203 2.00 9.87 -5.46
N MET A 204 2.01 9.72 -4.13
CA MET A 204 1.84 10.83 -3.19
C MET A 204 2.95 11.87 -3.34
N LEU A 205 4.19 11.47 -3.63
CA LEU A 205 5.30 12.42 -3.81
C LEU A 205 5.27 13.17 -5.15
N SER A 206 4.48 12.69 -6.12
CA SER A 206 4.19 13.45 -7.34
C SER A 206 3.17 14.55 -7.07
N THR A 207 2.97 15.45 -8.02
CA THR A 207 1.89 16.45 -8.01
C THR A 207 0.57 15.88 -8.51
N SER A 208 0.50 14.59 -8.88
CA SER A 208 -0.76 13.92 -9.19
C SER A 208 -1.55 13.66 -7.91
N VAL A 209 -2.87 13.54 -8.05
CA VAL A 209 -3.78 13.21 -6.95
C VAL A 209 -3.91 11.71 -6.85
N VAL A 210 -3.66 11.18 -5.65
CA VAL A 210 -3.95 9.78 -5.35
C VAL A 210 -5.46 9.60 -5.18
N VAL A 211 -5.99 8.57 -5.83
CA VAL A 211 -7.37 8.12 -5.67
C VAL A 211 -7.33 6.71 -5.07
N MET A 212 -7.95 6.53 -3.91
CA MET A 212 -7.96 5.22 -3.24
C MET A 212 -9.19 5.04 -2.37
N THR A 213 -9.50 3.80 -2.03
CA THR A 213 -10.47 3.49 -0.99
C THR A 213 -9.93 3.95 0.37
N LYS A 214 -10.81 4.16 1.35
CA LYS A 214 -10.39 4.31 2.74
C LYS A 214 -9.38 3.21 3.11
N ALA A 215 -8.25 3.60 3.69
CA ALA A 215 -7.17 2.68 4.01
C ALA A 215 -7.65 1.60 5.00
N THR A 216 -7.38 0.34 4.70
CA THR A 216 -7.67 -0.79 5.60
C THR A 216 -6.43 -1.28 6.32
N VAL A 217 -5.27 -1.02 5.73
CA VAL A 217 -3.97 -1.27 6.33
C VAL A 217 -3.14 0.01 6.29
N GLU A 218 -2.33 0.18 7.33
CA GLU A 218 -1.35 1.25 7.41
C GLU A 218 0.06 0.67 7.54
N SER A 219 0.98 1.36 6.91
CA SER A 219 2.43 1.19 7.00
C SER A 219 3.02 2.40 7.71
N TRP A 220 4.34 2.54 7.63
CA TRP A 220 5.05 3.69 8.19
C TRP A 220 4.58 5.06 7.65
N LEU A 221 3.88 5.11 6.50
CA LEU A 221 3.27 6.34 5.94
C LEU A 221 2.02 6.80 6.71
N MET A 222 1.54 6.01 7.68
CA MET A 222 0.36 6.32 8.48
C MET A 222 -0.89 6.54 7.61
N GLU A 223 -1.17 5.63 6.67
CA GLU A 223 -2.26 5.78 5.70
C GLU A 223 -3.63 6.02 6.35
N GLY A 224 -3.87 5.45 7.53
CA GLY A 224 -5.11 5.65 8.29
C GLY A 224 -5.27 7.05 8.90
N ALA A 225 -4.20 7.85 8.95
CA ALA A 225 -4.21 9.22 9.46
C ALA A 225 -4.41 10.28 8.36
N MET A 226 -4.36 9.89 7.08
CA MET A 226 -4.66 10.80 5.97
C MET A 226 -6.15 11.14 5.95
N THR A 227 -6.47 12.36 5.52
CA THR A 227 -7.84 12.87 5.45
C THR A 227 -8.35 12.88 4.01
N ALA A 228 -9.49 12.24 3.79
CA ALA A 228 -10.17 12.24 2.50
C ALA A 228 -10.52 13.67 2.03
N ASN A 229 -10.31 13.92 0.74
CA ASN A 229 -10.46 15.22 0.08
C ASN A 229 -9.51 16.32 0.59
N LEU A 230 -8.49 15.95 1.37
CA LEU A 230 -7.39 16.84 1.76
C LEU A 230 -6.07 16.35 1.19
N GLU A 231 -5.63 15.13 1.51
CA GLU A 231 -4.37 14.55 0.97
C GLU A 231 -4.59 13.59 -0.21
N TYR A 232 -5.80 13.06 -0.37
CA TYR A 232 -6.18 12.13 -1.43
C TYR A 232 -7.67 12.23 -1.75
N LEU A 233 -8.11 11.69 -2.89
CA LEU A 233 -9.53 11.53 -3.20
C LEU A 233 -9.99 10.13 -2.81
N GLU A 234 -11.01 10.07 -1.96
CA GLU A 234 -11.60 8.82 -1.51
C GLU A 234 -12.66 8.31 -2.49
N VAL A 235 -12.63 7.01 -2.77
CA VAL A 235 -13.70 6.28 -3.45
C VAL A 235 -14.30 5.24 -2.51
N GLU A 236 -15.52 4.83 -2.82
CA GLU A 236 -16.19 3.72 -2.13
C GLU A 236 -15.33 2.46 -2.14
N THR A 237 -15.49 1.60 -1.14
CA THR A 237 -14.70 0.35 -0.99
C THR A 237 -14.79 -0.57 -2.21
N ASP A 238 -15.91 -0.49 -2.91
CA ASP A 238 -16.16 -1.22 -4.14
C ASP A 238 -15.77 -0.44 -5.41
N TRP A 239 -15.29 0.80 -5.32
CA TRP A 239 -14.97 1.68 -6.45
C TRP A 239 -16.17 2.08 -7.32
N SER A 240 -17.41 1.90 -6.86
CA SER A 240 -18.62 2.23 -7.64
C SER A 240 -18.73 3.70 -8.05
N ASN A 241 -18.26 4.61 -7.21
CA ASN A 241 -18.29 6.05 -7.45
C ASN A 241 -17.04 6.61 -8.17
N LEU A 242 -16.12 5.77 -8.66
CA LEU A 242 -14.88 6.25 -9.30
C LEU A 242 -15.14 7.23 -10.45
N ALA A 243 -16.14 6.96 -11.29
CA ALA A 243 -16.49 7.85 -12.40
C ALA A 243 -16.89 9.25 -11.91
N GLU A 244 -17.66 9.34 -10.82
CA GLU A 244 -18.11 10.60 -10.23
C GLU A 244 -16.94 11.38 -9.63
N VAL A 245 -15.99 10.70 -8.98
CA VAL A 245 -14.76 11.31 -8.45
C VAL A 245 -13.88 11.86 -9.57
N VAL A 246 -13.74 11.12 -10.67
CA VAL A 246 -13.02 11.56 -11.87
C VAL A 246 -13.69 12.80 -12.47
N ASP A 247 -15.00 12.76 -12.67
CA ASP A 247 -15.77 13.89 -13.22
C ASP A 247 -15.71 15.11 -12.30
N TRP A 248 -15.74 14.91 -10.99
CA TRP A 248 -15.57 15.99 -10.02
C TRP A 248 -14.20 16.66 -10.16
N CYS A 249 -13.10 15.90 -10.24
CA CYS A 249 -11.76 16.47 -10.37
C CYS A 249 -11.62 17.31 -11.65
N TRP A 250 -12.16 16.84 -12.78
CA TRP A 250 -12.12 17.59 -14.04
C TRP A 250 -12.90 18.90 -14.01
N ASN A 251 -13.99 18.94 -13.22
CA ASN A 251 -14.78 20.15 -13.02
C ASN A 251 -14.22 21.07 -11.91
N ASN A 252 -13.22 20.61 -11.14
CA ASN A 252 -12.64 21.33 -10.00
C ASN A 252 -11.11 21.30 -10.06
N ASP A 253 -10.51 21.63 -11.21
CA ASP A 253 -9.08 21.42 -11.48
C ASP A 253 -8.16 22.04 -10.40
N GLU A 254 -8.44 23.28 -9.99
CA GLU A 254 -7.64 23.98 -8.98
C GLU A 254 -7.76 23.33 -7.60
N GLU A 255 -8.93 22.82 -7.24
CA GLU A 255 -9.12 22.13 -5.97
C GLU A 255 -8.46 20.75 -6.00
N CYS A 256 -8.57 20.04 -7.13
CA CYS A 256 -7.90 18.78 -7.35
C CYS A 256 -6.37 18.95 -7.26
N LYS A 257 -5.82 20.02 -7.86
CA LYS A 257 -4.40 20.37 -7.74
C LYS A 257 -3.95 20.52 -6.28
N LYS A 258 -4.71 21.28 -5.47
CA LYS A 258 -4.38 21.47 -4.04
C LYS A 258 -4.36 20.16 -3.28
N ILE A 259 -5.28 19.23 -3.57
CA ILE A 259 -5.29 17.91 -2.94
C ILE A 259 -4.00 17.14 -3.27
N GLY A 260 -3.54 17.20 -4.53
CA GLY A 260 -2.27 16.58 -4.94
C GLY A 260 -1.06 17.20 -4.23
N GLU A 261 -1.03 18.53 -4.13
CA GLU A 261 0.01 19.26 -3.38
C GLU A 261 0.01 18.93 -1.88
N ARG A 262 -1.17 18.74 -1.28
CA ARG A 262 -1.32 18.32 0.12
C ARG A 262 -0.84 16.88 0.33
N GLY A 263 -1.16 15.96 -0.58
CA GLY A 263 -0.62 14.60 -0.58
C GLY A 263 0.91 14.60 -0.67
N GLN A 264 1.48 15.46 -1.53
CA GLN A 264 2.92 15.64 -1.61
C GLN A 264 3.53 16.18 -0.31
N CYS A 265 2.88 17.16 0.33
CA CYS A 265 3.30 17.66 1.64
C CYS A 265 3.26 16.56 2.71
N TRP A 266 2.23 15.71 2.73
CA TRP A 266 2.14 14.58 3.65
C TRP A 266 3.33 13.63 3.47
N MET A 267 3.59 13.20 2.23
CA MET A 267 4.67 12.27 1.93
C MET A 267 6.06 12.85 2.26
N ARG A 268 6.26 14.16 2.13
CA ARG A 268 7.54 14.82 2.45
C ARG A 268 7.94 14.71 3.91
N MET A 269 6.98 14.56 4.83
CA MET A 269 7.28 14.33 6.25
C MET A 269 8.11 13.06 6.45
N PHE A 270 7.95 12.07 5.56
CA PHE A 270 8.58 10.75 5.68
C PHE A 270 9.88 10.58 4.88
N LEU A 271 10.48 11.68 4.43
CA LEU A 271 11.71 11.70 3.62
C LEU A 271 12.96 12.12 4.40
N ASP A 272 12.82 12.51 5.67
CA ASP A 272 13.95 12.83 6.52
C ASP A 272 14.51 11.55 7.14
N ASP A 273 15.48 10.95 6.47
CA ASP A 273 16.02 9.65 6.91
C ASP A 273 16.55 9.70 8.36
N ASP A 274 17.13 10.81 8.82
CA ASP A 274 17.67 10.89 10.19
C ASP A 274 16.54 10.93 11.23
N GLU A 275 15.53 11.79 11.02
CA GLU A 275 14.35 11.85 11.89
C GLU A 275 13.59 10.52 11.91
N GLU A 276 13.43 9.88 10.76
CA GLU A 276 12.76 8.58 10.67
C GLU A 276 13.51 7.49 11.43
N GLU A 277 14.85 7.52 11.41
CA GLU A 277 15.70 6.60 12.18
C GLU A 277 15.55 6.83 13.69
N ASP A 278 15.55 8.08 14.13
CA ASP A 278 15.34 8.43 15.54
C ASP A 278 13.96 7.97 16.05
N ILE A 279 12.89 8.23 15.30
CA ILE A 279 11.53 7.76 15.64
C ILE A 279 11.48 6.22 15.71
N MET A 280 12.11 5.53 14.76
CA MET A 280 12.18 4.07 14.79
C MET A 280 12.92 3.56 16.03
N HIS A 281 14.00 4.23 16.43
CA HIS A 281 14.76 3.88 17.62
C HIS A 281 13.91 4.06 18.89
N GLU A 282 13.19 5.17 19.02
CA GLU A 282 12.27 5.39 20.14
C GLU A 282 11.19 4.30 20.21
N VAL A 283 10.54 3.99 19.09
CA VAL A 283 9.52 2.93 19.00
C VAL A 283 10.05 1.53 19.38
N MET A 284 11.33 1.26 19.13
CA MET A 284 11.96 -0.02 19.50
C MET A 284 12.38 -0.10 20.98
N LEU A 285 12.54 1.03 21.66
CA LEU A 285 13.00 1.11 23.05
C LEU A 285 11.86 1.19 24.09
N GLU A 286 10.66 1.60 23.68
CA GLU A 286 9.43 1.60 24.50
C GLU A 286 8.82 0.20 24.71
#